data_AF-A0A6B2M342-F1
#
_entry.id   AF-A0A6B2M342-F1
#
_cell.length_a   1.000
_cell.length_b   1.000
_cell.length_c   1.000
_cell.angle_alpha   90.00
_cell.angle_beta   90.00
_cell.angle_gamma   90.00
#
_symmetry.space_group_name_H-M   'P 1'
#
loop_
_entity.id
_entity.type
_entity.pdbx_description
1 polymer ?
#
loop_
_entity_poly.entity_id
_entity_poly.type
_entity_poly.pdbx_seq_one_letter_code
_entity_poly.pdbx_strand_id
1 'polypeptide(L)'
;MPPSDQESTIGGILSHWISVDMQINRPRASLCPAIGLLAGLACLLICFSGCASTSAGPRDQIGQVEQIESSSLRTALLALGPDVAYDEAYRVAETALRTSSILAEEYGVGASPIVHNMLVNAGLRDRGLCYHWAEDMEAALIGLTLFTLEVRQIIARENTIREHNAVVVTARNQPLSEGIVLDAWRDSGDLFWGPLSEDKYPWQEKIPSGQ
;
A
#
# COMPACT_ATOMS: atom_id res chain seq x y z
N MET A 1 38.75 -21.04 48.72
CA MET A 1 40.04 -21.75 48.70
C MET A 1 39.85 -23.03 47.90
N PRO A 2 40.33 -23.13 46.65
CA PRO A 2 40.52 -24.41 45.99
C PRO A 2 41.91 -24.97 46.34
N PRO A 3 42.13 -26.28 46.17
CA PRO A 3 43.41 -26.80 45.67
C PRO A 3 43.16 -27.36 44.26
N SER A 4 43.88 -26.91 43.23
CA SER A 4 45.24 -27.33 42.83
C SER A 4 45.34 -28.83 42.54
N ASP A 5 45.98 -29.34 41.50
CA ASP A 5 46.51 -28.87 40.22
C ASP A 5 47.08 -30.15 39.56
N GLN A 6 47.50 -30.00 38.30
CA GLN A 6 48.47 -30.78 37.50
C GLN A 6 47.83 -31.41 36.26
N GLU A 7 47.88 -30.76 35.09
CA GLU A 7 49.02 -30.43 34.20
C GLU A 7 49.74 -31.62 33.58
N SER A 8 49.60 -31.75 32.25
CA SER A 8 50.71 -31.84 31.27
C SER A 8 50.06 -31.74 29.86
N THR A 9 50.12 -30.61 29.13
CA THR A 9 51.23 -30.04 28.34
C THR A 9 51.75 -31.10 27.32
N ILE A 10 51.78 -30.90 25.99
CA ILE A 10 52.55 -29.91 25.22
C ILE A 10 52.14 -29.96 23.73
N GLY A 11 52.13 -28.77 23.09
CA GLY A 11 52.61 -28.57 21.71
C GLY A 11 51.51 -28.44 20.65
N GLY A 12 51.35 -27.36 19.88
CA GLY A 12 52.22 -26.21 19.63
C GLY A 12 52.36 -25.97 18.12
N ILE A 13 52.03 -24.74 17.70
CA ILE A 13 52.55 -24.00 16.53
C ILE A 13 51.90 -24.35 15.17
N LEU A 14 50.95 -23.54 14.68
CA LEU A 14 51.08 -22.26 13.92
C LEU A 14 51.45 -22.41 12.43
N SER A 15 50.43 -22.12 11.60
CA SER A 15 50.43 -21.34 10.35
C SER A 15 51.42 -21.68 9.23
N HIS A 16 50.88 -22.03 8.06
CA HIS A 16 51.34 -21.44 6.80
C HIS A 16 50.31 -21.45 5.68
N TRP A 17 50.27 -20.30 5.01
CA TRP A 17 49.76 -19.92 3.70
C TRP A 17 49.76 -21.01 2.61
N ILE A 18 48.86 -20.87 1.62
CA ILE A 18 49.18 -20.71 0.19
C ILE A 18 47.87 -20.63 -0.62
N SER A 19 47.66 -19.48 -1.26
CA SER A 19 46.80 -19.33 -2.43
C SER A 19 47.55 -19.77 -3.70
N VAL A 20 46.80 -19.97 -4.78
CA VAL A 20 47.15 -19.63 -6.17
C VAL A 20 47.32 -20.81 -7.17
N ASP A 21 46.47 -20.72 -8.18
CA ASP A 21 46.53 -21.08 -9.61
C ASP A 21 46.65 -22.51 -10.13
N MET A 22 45.53 -22.93 -10.72
CA MET A 22 45.44 -23.99 -11.71
C MET A 22 45.75 -23.44 -13.13
N GLN A 23 47.01 -23.63 -13.50
CA GLN A 23 47.55 -23.98 -14.82
C GLN A 23 46.99 -23.30 -16.09
N ILE A 24 47.82 -22.37 -16.55
CA ILE A 24 48.03 -21.88 -17.91
C ILE A 24 48.34 -23.04 -18.88
N ASN A 25 47.67 -23.06 -20.03
CA ASN A 25 48.17 -23.75 -21.23
C ASN A 25 48.24 -22.76 -22.40
N ARG A 26 49.44 -22.57 -22.96
CA ARG A 26 49.70 -21.87 -24.23
C ARG A 26 50.39 -22.84 -25.19
N PRO A 27 50.09 -22.75 -26.49
CA PRO A 27 51.20 -22.81 -27.43
C PRO A 27 51.17 -21.72 -28.52
N ARG A 28 52.33 -21.05 -28.59
CA ARG A 28 53.18 -20.66 -29.73
C ARG A 28 52.68 -19.74 -30.84
N ALA A 29 53.47 -18.66 -30.97
CA ALA A 29 53.46 -17.61 -31.97
C ALA A 29 54.15 -18.00 -33.30
N SER A 30 53.76 -17.29 -34.37
CA SER A 30 54.55 -16.83 -35.54
C SER A 30 53.57 -16.38 -36.62
N LEU A 31 53.73 -15.32 -37.42
CA LEU A 31 54.75 -14.30 -37.66
C LEU A 31 54.04 -13.27 -38.57
N CYS A 32 54.29 -11.96 -38.40
CA CYS A 32 53.90 -10.92 -39.38
C CYS A 32 54.72 -11.06 -40.69
N PRO A 33 54.32 -10.41 -41.80
CA PRO A 33 54.71 -9.02 -42.01
C PRO A 33 53.63 -8.10 -42.62
N ALA A 34 53.92 -6.81 -42.52
CA ALA A 34 53.12 -5.64 -42.88
C ALA A 34 52.89 -5.45 -44.39
N ILE A 35 51.99 -4.52 -44.76
CA ILE A 35 52.23 -3.36 -45.66
C ILE A 35 50.91 -2.64 -45.98
N GLY A 36 50.84 -1.35 -45.59
CA GLY A 36 50.20 -0.22 -46.31
C GLY A 36 48.67 -0.18 -46.42
N LEU A 37 47.99 0.96 -46.65
CA LEU A 37 48.34 2.37 -46.73
C LEU A 37 46.98 3.12 -46.91
N LEU A 38 46.73 4.16 -46.10
CA LEU A 38 45.91 5.37 -46.38
C LEU A 38 44.36 5.34 -46.60
N ALA A 39 43.74 6.28 -45.86
CA ALA A 39 42.69 7.23 -46.25
C ALA A 39 41.20 6.80 -46.23
N GLY A 40 40.39 7.53 -45.46
CA GLY A 40 38.93 7.50 -45.61
C GLY A 40 38.14 8.01 -44.39
N LEU A 41 37.98 9.32 -44.31
CA LEU A 41 37.14 10.08 -43.38
C LEU A 41 35.66 9.64 -43.44
N ALA A 42 35.05 9.16 -42.35
CA ALA A 42 33.59 9.21 -42.18
C ALA A 42 33.18 8.95 -40.72
N CYS A 43 32.90 10.05 -40.02
CA CYS A 43 31.78 10.24 -39.10
C CYS A 43 30.97 8.98 -38.75
N LEU A 44 31.34 8.28 -37.68
CA LEU A 44 30.43 7.37 -36.99
C LEU A 44 30.59 7.51 -35.48
N LEU A 45 30.38 8.75 -35.02
CA LEU A 45 29.88 9.02 -33.68
C LEU A 45 28.45 8.44 -33.64
N ILE A 46 28.34 7.13 -33.40
CA ILE A 46 27.06 6.53 -33.03
C ILE A 46 26.72 7.14 -31.69
N CYS A 47 25.76 8.07 -31.73
CA CYS A 47 25.07 8.60 -30.58
C CYS A 47 24.60 7.43 -29.71
N PHE A 48 25.29 7.17 -28.61
CA PHE A 48 24.69 6.49 -27.46
C PHE A 48 23.63 7.44 -26.88
N SER A 49 22.47 7.54 -27.55
CA SER A 49 21.24 7.97 -26.90
C SER A 49 20.83 6.84 -25.95
N GLY A 50 21.47 6.83 -24.78
CA GLY A 50 20.94 6.10 -23.64
C GLY A 50 19.64 6.78 -23.25
N CYS A 51 18.50 6.21 -23.66
CA CYS A 51 17.25 6.43 -22.95
C CYS A 51 17.47 5.87 -21.54
N ALA A 52 17.87 6.75 -20.61
CA ALA A 52 17.93 6.42 -19.21
C ALA A 52 16.49 6.23 -18.71
N SER A 53 15.97 5.02 -18.87
CA SER A 53 14.77 4.57 -18.18
C SER A 53 15.08 4.60 -16.69
N THR A 54 14.74 5.70 -16.03
CA THR A 54 14.78 5.81 -14.58
C THR A 54 13.71 4.87 -14.04
N SER A 55 14.11 3.64 -13.68
CA SER A 55 13.24 2.73 -12.94
C SER A 55 12.97 3.37 -11.58
N ALA A 56 11.76 3.89 -11.39
CA ALA A 56 11.30 4.45 -10.13
C ALA A 56 11.52 3.46 -8.98
N GLY A 57 12.06 3.92 -7.85
CA GLY A 57 12.34 3.05 -6.70
C GLY A 57 11.05 2.57 -6.03
N PRO A 58 11.10 1.55 -5.13
CA PRO A 58 9.90 1.03 -4.46
C PRO A 58 9.06 2.08 -3.73
N ARG A 59 9.71 3.10 -3.13
CA ARG A 59 9.00 4.23 -2.49
C ARG A 59 8.27 5.11 -3.50
N ASP A 60 8.92 5.40 -4.63
CA ASP A 60 8.32 6.17 -5.71
C ASP A 60 7.16 5.43 -6.36
N GLN A 61 7.21 4.09 -6.39
CA GLN A 61 6.10 3.25 -6.87
C GLN A 61 4.92 3.26 -5.90
N ILE A 62 5.14 3.12 -4.60
CA ILE A 62 4.07 3.22 -3.58
C ILE A 62 3.39 4.59 -3.65
N GLY A 63 4.18 5.66 -3.70
CA GLY A 63 3.64 7.01 -3.84
C GLY A 63 2.84 7.21 -5.13
N GLN A 64 3.27 6.60 -6.24
CA GLN A 64 2.49 6.63 -7.48
C GLN A 64 1.15 5.88 -7.38
N VAL A 65 1.13 4.70 -6.75
CA VAL A 65 -0.10 3.92 -6.56
C VAL A 65 -1.10 4.70 -5.69
N GLU A 66 -0.65 5.27 -4.58
CA GLU A 66 -1.50 6.09 -3.69
C GLU A 66 -2.10 7.31 -4.43
N GLN A 67 -1.30 7.99 -5.26
CA GLN A 67 -1.77 9.11 -6.07
C GLN A 67 -2.77 8.69 -7.16
N ILE A 68 -2.59 7.50 -7.75
CA ILE A 68 -3.53 6.96 -8.74
C ILE A 68 -4.87 6.61 -8.07
N GLU A 69 -4.84 5.94 -6.93
CA GLU A 69 -6.04 5.60 -6.14
C GLU A 69 -6.79 6.87 -5.72
N SER A 70 -6.07 7.84 -5.15
CA SER A 70 -6.66 9.12 -4.74
C SER A 70 -7.30 9.87 -5.91
N SER A 71 -6.60 9.94 -7.06
CA SER A 71 -7.17 10.57 -8.25
C SER A 71 -8.38 9.83 -8.79
N SER A 72 -8.41 8.50 -8.68
CA SER A 72 -9.52 7.66 -9.14
C SER A 72 -10.76 7.85 -8.27
N LEU A 73 -10.60 7.78 -6.94
CA LEU A 73 -11.67 8.04 -5.98
C LEU A 73 -12.20 9.47 -6.10
N ARG A 74 -11.33 10.48 -6.22
CA ARG A 74 -11.75 11.87 -6.49
C ARG A 74 -12.59 11.97 -7.75
N THR A 75 -12.18 11.30 -8.83
CA THR A 75 -12.92 11.32 -10.10
C THR A 75 -14.30 10.71 -9.93
N ALA A 76 -14.43 9.62 -9.17
CA ALA A 76 -15.72 9.01 -8.85
C ALA A 76 -16.60 9.95 -8.00
N LEU A 77 -16.02 10.64 -7.02
CA LEU A 77 -16.74 11.62 -6.19
C LEU A 77 -17.24 12.81 -7.00
N LEU A 78 -16.42 13.34 -7.92
CA LEU A 78 -16.83 14.38 -8.86
C LEU A 78 -17.96 13.94 -9.78
N ALA A 79 -18.00 12.64 -10.12
CA ALA A 79 -19.06 12.08 -10.96
C ALA A 79 -20.41 11.96 -10.26
N LEU A 80 -20.48 12.19 -8.93
CA LEU A 80 -21.75 12.22 -8.18
C LEU A 80 -22.66 13.36 -8.62
N GLY A 81 -22.12 14.46 -9.17
CA GLY A 81 -22.92 15.55 -9.71
C GLY A 81 -22.12 16.79 -10.11
N PRO A 82 -22.70 17.68 -10.94
CA PRO A 82 -22.01 18.88 -11.43
C PRO A 82 -21.73 19.93 -10.34
N ASP A 83 -22.46 19.88 -9.23
CA ASP A 83 -22.32 20.82 -8.11
C ASP A 83 -21.30 20.37 -7.06
N VAL A 84 -20.67 19.20 -7.24
CA VAL A 84 -19.64 18.70 -6.32
C VAL A 84 -18.37 19.55 -6.46
N ALA A 85 -17.94 20.16 -5.36
CA ALA A 85 -16.74 20.96 -5.32
C ALA A 85 -15.49 20.09 -5.45
N TYR A 86 -14.57 20.49 -6.33
CA TYR A 86 -13.34 19.74 -6.59
C TYR A 86 -12.44 19.62 -5.35
N ASP A 87 -12.34 20.67 -4.55
CA ASP A 87 -11.55 20.67 -3.32
C ASP A 87 -12.14 19.72 -2.26
N GLU A 88 -13.47 19.64 -2.15
CA GLU A 88 -14.13 18.67 -1.28
C GLU A 88 -13.88 17.24 -1.74
N ALA A 89 -14.10 16.94 -3.02
CA ALA A 89 -13.84 15.61 -3.57
C ALA A 89 -12.37 15.19 -3.37
N TYR A 90 -11.42 16.10 -3.56
CA TYR A 90 -10.00 15.86 -3.32
C TYR A 90 -9.72 15.57 -1.83
N ARG A 91 -10.23 16.41 -0.93
CA ARG A 91 -10.01 16.23 0.52
C ARG A 91 -10.65 14.96 1.05
N VAL A 92 -11.83 14.58 0.56
CA VAL A 92 -12.50 13.33 0.92
C VAL A 92 -11.68 12.13 0.45
N ALA A 93 -11.23 12.12 -0.81
CA ALA A 93 -10.44 11.01 -1.35
C ALA A 93 -9.14 10.78 -0.56
N GLU A 94 -8.35 11.84 -0.35
CA GLU A 94 -7.11 11.78 0.43
C GLU A 94 -7.36 11.35 1.88
N THR A 95 -8.39 11.93 2.53
CA THR A 95 -8.70 11.64 3.92
C THR A 95 -9.19 10.20 4.09
N ALA A 96 -10.01 9.69 3.19
CA ALA A 96 -10.53 8.33 3.27
C ALA A 96 -9.40 7.29 3.13
N LEU A 97 -8.55 7.41 2.11
CA LEU A 97 -7.43 6.50 1.88
C LEU A 97 -6.44 6.51 3.04
N ARG A 98 -6.08 7.71 3.50
CA ARG A 98 -5.18 7.89 4.64
C ARG A 98 -5.78 7.35 5.93
N THR A 99 -7.05 7.64 6.21
CA THR A 99 -7.73 7.18 7.43
C THR A 99 -7.82 5.66 7.45
N SER A 100 -8.14 5.03 6.31
CA SER A 100 -8.14 3.57 6.19
C SER A 100 -6.79 2.96 6.59
N SER A 101 -5.69 3.55 6.10
CA SER A 101 -4.33 3.10 6.43
C SER A 101 -3.98 3.31 7.91
N ILE A 102 -4.34 4.47 8.47
CA ILE A 102 -4.10 4.79 9.89
C ILE A 102 -4.87 3.82 10.80
N LEU A 103 -6.15 3.57 10.52
CA LEU A 103 -6.98 2.68 11.34
C LEU A 103 -6.45 1.24 11.33
N ALA A 104 -5.92 0.78 10.20
CA ALA A 104 -5.30 -0.54 10.11
C ALA A 104 -4.09 -0.68 11.05
N GLU A 105 -3.25 0.37 11.11
CA GLU A 105 -2.11 0.43 12.02
C GLU A 105 -2.55 0.55 13.48
N GLU A 106 -3.47 1.48 13.79
CA GLU A 106 -3.95 1.74 15.15
C GLU A 106 -4.66 0.53 15.76
N TYR A 107 -5.44 -0.20 14.97
CA TYR A 107 -6.12 -1.41 15.43
C TYR A 107 -5.20 -2.65 15.43
N GLY A 108 -3.97 -2.54 14.89
CA GLY A 108 -3.03 -3.64 14.78
C GLY A 108 -3.54 -4.79 13.93
N VAL A 109 -4.18 -4.46 12.79
CA VAL A 109 -4.77 -5.44 11.87
C VAL A 109 -3.64 -6.05 11.02
N GLY A 110 -3.37 -7.33 11.22
CA GLY A 110 -2.40 -8.09 10.43
C GLY A 110 -2.96 -9.35 9.77
N ALA A 111 -4.25 -9.63 9.97
CA ALA A 111 -4.95 -10.82 9.49
C ALA A 111 -6.23 -10.43 8.74
N SER A 112 -6.96 -11.43 8.23
CA SER A 112 -8.25 -11.17 7.59
C SER A 112 -9.24 -10.52 8.56
N PRO A 113 -10.23 -9.75 8.08
CA PRO A 113 -11.18 -9.06 8.94
C PRO A 113 -11.95 -10.00 9.87
N ILE A 114 -12.21 -11.23 9.42
CA ILE A 114 -12.86 -12.28 10.22
C ILE A 114 -11.98 -12.67 11.40
N VAL A 115 -10.69 -12.91 11.18
CA VAL A 115 -9.75 -13.27 12.24
C VAL A 115 -9.60 -12.11 13.22
N HIS A 116 -9.51 -10.87 12.72
CA HIS A 116 -9.44 -9.68 13.57
C HIS A 116 -10.69 -9.55 14.46
N ASN A 117 -11.88 -9.73 13.90
CA ASN A 117 -13.13 -9.71 14.67
C ASN A 117 -13.17 -10.77 15.77
N MET A 118 -12.64 -11.98 15.52
CA MET A 118 -12.52 -13.01 16.55
C MET A 118 -11.61 -12.57 17.70
N LEU A 119 -10.49 -11.92 17.40
CA LEU A 119 -9.56 -11.40 18.41
C LEU A 119 -10.18 -10.30 19.27
N VAL A 120 -10.95 -9.39 18.65
CA VAL A 120 -11.66 -8.33 19.39
C VAL A 120 -12.73 -8.94 20.31
N ASN A 121 -13.56 -9.84 19.78
CA ASN A 121 -14.60 -10.51 20.58
C ASN A 121 -14.04 -11.39 21.70
N ALA A 122 -12.80 -11.89 21.56
CA ALA A 122 -12.09 -12.62 22.60
C ALA A 122 -11.39 -11.71 23.63
N GLY A 123 -11.44 -10.39 23.46
CA GLY A 123 -10.75 -9.42 24.33
C GLY A 123 -9.23 -9.37 24.16
N LEU A 124 -8.71 -9.86 23.03
CA LEU A 124 -7.28 -9.83 22.69
C LEU A 124 -6.89 -8.58 21.87
N ARG A 125 -7.88 -7.81 21.43
CA ARG A 125 -7.78 -6.53 20.76
C ARG A 125 -8.93 -5.64 21.23
N ASP A 126 -8.67 -4.34 21.34
CA ASP A 126 -9.65 -3.41 21.90
C ASP A 126 -10.65 -2.89 20.85
N ARG A 127 -10.22 -2.77 19.58
CA ARG A 127 -11.01 -2.21 18.46
C ARG A 127 -10.76 -2.93 17.14
N GLY A 128 -11.59 -2.58 16.14
CA GLY A 128 -11.45 -3.03 14.75
C GLY A 128 -12.60 -3.88 14.20
N LEU A 129 -13.70 -4.00 14.93
CA LEU A 129 -15.00 -4.43 14.37
C LEU A 129 -15.51 -3.43 13.32
N CYS A 130 -16.27 -3.89 12.33
CA CYS A 130 -16.71 -3.06 11.18
C CYS A 130 -17.36 -1.73 11.58
N TYR A 131 -18.16 -1.67 12.64
CA TYR A 131 -18.78 -0.42 13.10
C TYR A 131 -17.74 0.59 13.62
N HIS A 132 -16.65 0.14 14.24
CA HIS A 132 -15.56 1.03 14.68
C HIS A 132 -14.90 1.74 13.49
N TRP A 133 -14.66 0.99 12.41
CA TRP A 133 -14.10 1.57 11.18
C TRP A 133 -15.05 2.58 10.55
N ALA A 134 -16.36 2.27 10.51
CA ALA A 134 -17.36 3.17 9.98
C ALA A 134 -17.47 4.47 10.80
N GLU A 135 -17.48 4.36 12.13
CA GLU A 135 -17.53 5.50 13.06
C GLU A 135 -16.29 6.40 12.92
N ASP A 136 -15.09 5.82 12.91
CA ASP A 136 -13.84 6.60 12.84
C ASP A 136 -13.63 7.21 11.45
N MET A 137 -14.02 6.49 10.38
CA MET A 137 -14.03 7.04 9.02
C MET A 137 -15.01 8.21 8.89
N GLU A 138 -16.23 8.07 9.40
CA GLU A 138 -17.21 9.16 9.40
C GLU A 138 -16.68 10.37 10.19
N ALA A 139 -16.13 10.16 11.38
CA ALA A 139 -15.58 11.23 12.21
C ALA A 139 -14.47 12.01 11.47
N ALA A 140 -13.57 11.30 10.79
CA ALA A 140 -12.51 11.92 10.00
C ALA A 140 -13.08 12.76 8.84
N LEU A 141 -14.09 12.26 8.14
CA LEU A 141 -14.69 12.94 6.98
C LEU A 141 -15.59 14.12 7.37
N ILE A 142 -16.38 14.00 8.43
CA ILE A 142 -17.19 15.11 8.97
C ILE A 142 -16.29 16.25 9.46
N GLY A 143 -15.11 15.93 9.99
CA GLY A 143 -14.08 16.91 10.35
C GLY A 143 -13.61 17.81 9.19
N LEU A 144 -13.93 17.47 7.94
CA LEU A 144 -13.60 18.27 6.76
C LEU A 144 -14.58 19.42 6.50
N THR A 145 -15.70 19.51 7.23
CA THR A 145 -16.73 20.57 7.07
C THR A 145 -17.19 20.73 5.61
N LEU A 146 -17.80 19.70 5.05
CA LEU A 146 -18.22 19.61 3.65
C LEU A 146 -19.56 20.32 3.39
N PHE A 147 -19.67 21.03 2.27
CA PHE A 147 -20.84 21.78 1.82
C PHE A 147 -21.52 21.17 0.60
N THR A 148 -20.79 20.53 -0.31
CA THR A 148 -21.34 19.92 -1.53
C THR A 148 -21.51 18.41 -1.44
N LEU A 149 -20.78 17.77 -0.53
CA LEU A 149 -20.87 16.36 -0.22
C LEU A 149 -21.52 16.10 1.14
N GLU A 150 -22.17 14.95 1.26
CA GLU A 150 -22.75 14.43 2.51
C GLU A 150 -22.15 13.07 2.84
N VAL A 151 -21.85 12.88 4.13
CA VAL A 151 -21.29 11.65 4.69
C VAL A 151 -22.37 11.03 5.56
N ARG A 152 -22.68 9.75 5.33
CA ARG A 152 -23.74 9.02 6.07
C ARG A 152 -23.27 7.61 6.40
N GLN A 153 -23.49 7.13 7.62
CA GLN A 153 -23.27 5.71 7.93
C GLN A 153 -24.30 4.83 7.21
N ILE A 154 -23.82 3.68 6.75
CA ILE A 154 -24.64 2.63 6.15
C ILE A 154 -24.44 1.32 6.88
N ILE A 155 -25.50 0.52 6.91
CA ILE A 155 -25.52 -0.79 7.56
C ILE A 155 -26.14 -1.81 6.61
N ALA A 156 -25.62 -3.03 6.61
CA ALA A 156 -26.17 -4.15 5.86
C ALA A 156 -26.49 -5.27 6.84
N ARG A 157 -27.69 -5.85 6.72
CA ARG A 157 -28.13 -6.99 7.55
C ARG A 157 -28.03 -6.72 9.06
N GLU A 158 -28.53 -5.56 9.46
CA GLU A 158 -28.60 -5.10 10.84
C GLU A 158 -29.20 -6.17 11.77
N ASN A 159 -28.66 -6.29 12.99
CA ASN A 159 -29.05 -7.27 14.01
C ASN A 159 -28.85 -8.73 13.59
N THR A 160 -27.89 -9.00 12.70
CA THR A 160 -27.52 -10.37 12.31
C THR A 160 -26.02 -10.64 12.49
N ILE A 161 -25.61 -11.90 12.53
CA ILE A 161 -24.19 -12.28 12.56
C ILE A 161 -23.42 -11.87 11.28
N ARG A 162 -24.15 -11.44 10.23
CA ARG A 162 -23.60 -10.95 8.95
C ARG A 162 -23.75 -9.45 8.82
N GLU A 163 -24.01 -8.76 9.93
CA GLU A 163 -24.05 -7.31 9.97
C GLU A 163 -22.72 -6.74 9.47
N HIS A 164 -22.83 -5.70 8.66
CA HIS A 164 -21.67 -4.95 8.19
C HIS A 164 -21.98 -3.46 8.21
N ASN A 165 -21.00 -2.65 8.57
CA ASN A 165 -21.13 -1.21 8.69
C ASN A 165 -20.05 -0.55 7.83
N ALA A 166 -20.40 0.54 7.17
CA ALA A 166 -19.49 1.35 6.36
C ALA A 166 -20.00 2.80 6.30
N VAL A 167 -19.33 3.64 5.50
CA VAL A 167 -19.76 5.00 5.20
C VAL A 167 -20.14 5.09 3.73
N VAL A 168 -21.11 5.93 3.39
CA VAL A 168 -21.35 6.36 2.01
C VAL A 168 -21.18 7.86 1.89
N VAL A 169 -20.61 8.29 0.76
CA VAL A 169 -20.54 9.70 0.38
C VAL A 169 -21.45 9.95 -0.81
N THR A 170 -22.25 11.00 -0.75
CA THR A 170 -23.12 11.45 -1.85
C THR A 170 -22.95 12.93 -2.11
N ALA A 171 -23.42 13.42 -3.26
CA ALA A 171 -23.71 14.83 -3.40
C ALA A 171 -24.82 15.25 -2.41
N ARG A 172 -24.84 16.53 -2.05
CA ARG A 172 -25.85 17.08 -1.15
C ARG A 172 -27.26 16.90 -1.70
N ASN A 173 -28.19 16.47 -0.84
CA ASN A 173 -29.57 16.12 -1.20
C ASN A 173 -29.73 14.97 -2.21
N GLN A 174 -28.67 14.21 -2.49
CA GLN A 174 -28.72 13.05 -3.37
C GLN A 174 -29.19 11.80 -2.59
N PRO A 175 -30.03 10.93 -3.19
CA PRO A 175 -30.43 9.68 -2.55
C PRO A 175 -29.23 8.76 -2.28
N LEU A 176 -29.35 7.93 -1.24
CA LEU A 176 -28.30 7.00 -0.81
C LEU A 176 -27.82 6.06 -1.93
N SER A 177 -28.74 5.63 -2.80
CA SER A 177 -28.49 4.68 -3.90
C SER A 177 -27.51 5.18 -4.95
N GLU A 178 -27.28 6.48 -5.04
CA GLU A 178 -26.34 7.08 -6.00
C GLU A 178 -24.95 7.33 -5.39
N GLY A 179 -24.75 6.99 -4.12
CA GLY A 179 -23.52 7.25 -3.40
C GLY A 179 -22.35 6.34 -3.72
N ILE A 180 -21.16 6.75 -3.26
CA ILE A 180 -19.95 5.94 -3.23
C ILE A 180 -19.75 5.39 -1.81
N VAL A 181 -19.73 4.07 -1.68
CA VAL A 181 -19.38 3.36 -0.44
C VAL A 181 -17.90 3.54 -0.16
N LEU A 182 -17.54 3.77 1.10
CA LEU A 182 -16.18 3.77 1.63
C LEU A 182 -16.12 2.74 2.77
N ASP A 183 -15.41 1.64 2.56
CA ASP A 183 -15.39 0.48 3.46
C ASP A 183 -13.95 0.02 3.73
N ALA A 184 -13.36 0.61 4.76
CA ALA A 184 -11.99 0.35 5.19
C ALA A 184 -11.82 -1.03 5.89
N TRP A 185 -12.90 -1.61 6.41
CA TRP A 185 -12.85 -2.89 7.13
C TRP A 185 -12.72 -4.07 6.17
N ARG A 186 -13.40 -4.02 5.02
CA ARG A 186 -13.57 -5.15 4.09
C ARG A 186 -12.25 -5.78 3.64
N ASP A 187 -11.26 -4.94 3.34
CA ASP A 187 -9.95 -5.37 2.87
C ASP A 187 -8.83 -5.00 3.87
N SER A 188 -9.17 -5.02 5.16
CA SER A 188 -8.21 -4.87 6.27
C SER A 188 -7.34 -3.60 6.21
N GLY A 189 -7.91 -2.47 5.80
CA GLY A 189 -7.21 -1.19 5.69
C GLY A 189 -6.85 -0.77 4.26
N ASP A 190 -6.90 -1.68 3.29
CA ASP A 190 -7.00 -1.29 1.89
C ASP A 190 -8.44 -0.80 1.66
N LEU A 191 -8.60 0.46 1.26
CA LEU A 191 -9.92 1.08 1.22
C LEU A 191 -10.72 0.52 0.05
N PHE A 192 -11.75 -0.27 0.34
CA PHE A 192 -12.75 -0.56 -0.67
C PHE A 192 -13.59 0.69 -0.93
N TRP A 193 -13.76 1.04 -2.21
CA TRP A 193 -14.72 2.05 -2.63
C TRP A 193 -15.42 1.70 -3.94
N GLY A 194 -16.66 2.16 -4.11
CA GLY A 194 -17.44 1.92 -5.32
C GLY A 194 -18.90 2.35 -5.20
N PRO A 195 -19.69 2.31 -6.31
CA PRO A 195 -21.09 2.71 -6.30
C PRO A 195 -21.91 1.82 -5.34
N LEU A 196 -22.73 2.44 -4.49
CA LEU A 196 -23.58 1.73 -3.53
C LEU A 196 -24.56 0.78 -4.22
N SER A 197 -25.11 1.20 -5.36
CA SER A 197 -26.05 0.42 -6.18
C SER A 197 -25.44 -0.85 -6.80
N GLU A 198 -24.12 -0.92 -6.91
CA GLU A 198 -23.39 -2.04 -7.51
C GLU A 198 -22.73 -2.96 -6.47
N ASP A 199 -22.82 -2.61 -5.18
CA ASP A 199 -22.20 -3.39 -4.10
C ASP A 199 -23.00 -4.68 -3.78
N LYS A 200 -22.30 -5.69 -3.29
CA LYS A 200 -22.86 -7.00 -2.91
C LYS A 200 -23.64 -6.98 -1.58
N TYR A 201 -23.49 -5.91 -0.81
CA TYR A 201 -24.16 -5.76 0.48
C TYR A 201 -25.49 -5.03 0.28
N PRO A 202 -26.59 -5.51 0.90
CA PRO A 202 -27.87 -4.82 0.87
C PRO A 202 -27.82 -3.63 1.83
N TRP A 203 -27.15 -2.56 1.41
CA TRP A 203 -26.95 -1.37 2.20
C TRP A 203 -28.26 -0.62 2.42
N GLN A 204 -28.43 -0.16 3.66
CA GLN A 204 -29.44 0.82 4.04
C GLN A 204 -28.77 1.90 4.88
N GLU A 205 -29.37 3.09 4.92
CA GLU A 205 -28.89 4.15 5.80
C GLU A 205 -29.01 3.71 7.26
N LYS A 206 -27.95 3.90 8.04
CA LYS A 206 -27.96 3.61 9.46
C LYS A 206 -28.59 4.80 10.17
N ILE A 207 -29.81 4.60 10.68
CA ILE A 207 -30.50 5.62 11.46
C ILE A 207 -29.79 5.70 12.82
N PRO A 208 -29.33 6.89 13.27
CA PRO A 208 -28.80 7.04 14.61
C PRO A 208 -29.85 6.56 15.61
N SER A 209 -29.53 5.55 16.41
CA SER A 209 -30.35 5.18 17.55
C SER A 209 -30.38 6.39 18.49
N GLY A 210 -31.55 7.02 18.61
CA GLY A 210 -31.75 8.14 19.52
C GLY A 210 -31.23 7.75 20.91
N GLN A 211 -30.28 8.52 21.42
CA GLN A 211 -29.80 8.41 22.80
C GLN A 211 -30.94 8.66 23.80
#